data_AF-A0A2W7IRD7-F1
#
_entry.id   AF-A0A2W7IRD7-F1
#
_cell.length_a   1.000
_cell.length_b   1.000
_cell.length_c   1.000
_cell.angle_alpha   90.00
_cell.angle_beta   90.00
_cell.angle_gamma   90.00
#
_symmetry.space_group_name_H-M   'P 1'
#
loop_
_entity.id
_entity.type
_entity.pdbx_description
1 polymer ?
#
loop_
_entity_poly.entity_id
_entity_poly.type
_entity_poly.pdbx_seq_one_letter_code
_entity_poly.pdbx_strand_id
1 'polypeptide(L)'
;MILFPQGFPRRVIVFNPAGRYAAAQVAAMRGAGTRIVAGIAPGRGGTLLDGLPMLDDARDLAEPADAAVLYTPPEGLLEAVRICADLRIPTIVAAAEYVPAHDALAAAQAARAAGCWLVGPNTLGLCVPGVGVLGSIAPDFCTPGPVALLARSGTLTLTLARILTEAGLGQRLVAHMGGDAAIGRNPDEWLRAVAADPEVKAVLYCGELGGDKEYALAAALPGCRVPVVAMIVGRHAPPGTRMGHAGALAGAERETAAAKLAALAAAGATAVPGPAEAVAALRRLLTRP
;
A
#
# COMPACT_ATOMS: atom_id res chain seq x y z
N MET A 1 15.07 -2.09 -13.91
CA MET A 1 13.88 -1.52 -13.24
C MET A 1 13.74 -2.20 -11.88
N ILE A 2 13.84 -1.46 -10.78
CA ILE A 2 13.73 -2.04 -9.43
C ILE A 2 12.82 -1.15 -8.58
N LEU A 3 11.64 -1.66 -8.22
CA LEU A 3 10.74 -1.11 -7.19
C LEU A 3 9.86 -2.29 -6.74
N PHE A 4 9.65 -2.66 -5.48
CA PHE A 4 9.50 -1.97 -4.19
C PHE A 4 9.71 -3.02 -3.07
N PRO A 5 10.36 -2.81 -1.90
CA PRO A 5 11.25 -1.75 -1.42
C PRO A 5 12.71 -1.98 -1.89
N GLN A 6 12.93 -1.82 -3.20
CA GLN A 6 14.11 -2.20 -4.01
C GLN A 6 14.01 -3.54 -4.77
N GLY A 7 12.82 -3.88 -5.29
CA GLY A 7 12.62 -4.84 -6.38
C GLY A 7 11.27 -5.53 -6.29
N PHE A 8 10.69 -5.92 -7.42
CA PHE A 8 9.46 -6.72 -7.34
C PHE A 8 9.83 -8.15 -6.88
N PRO A 9 9.12 -8.72 -5.89
CA PRO A 9 9.40 -10.05 -5.35
C PRO A 9 9.42 -11.15 -6.42
N ARG A 10 10.39 -12.08 -6.34
CA ARG A 10 10.48 -13.23 -7.24
C ARG A 10 9.86 -14.49 -6.66
N ARG A 11 9.80 -14.60 -5.33
CA ARG A 11 9.15 -15.70 -4.61
C ARG A 11 8.14 -15.13 -3.63
N VAL A 12 6.87 -15.28 -3.96
CA VAL A 12 5.75 -14.82 -3.13
C VAL A 12 5.09 -16.01 -2.47
N ILE A 13 4.84 -15.92 -1.17
CA ILE A 13 3.98 -16.86 -0.46
C ILE A 13 2.66 -16.19 -0.08
N VAL A 14 1.61 -16.99 0.05
CA VAL A 14 0.29 -16.49 0.42
C VAL A 14 -0.23 -17.24 1.63
N PHE A 15 -0.58 -16.53 2.70
CA PHE A 15 -1.22 -17.12 3.86
C PHE A 15 -2.73 -17.21 3.60
N ASN A 16 -3.31 -18.37 3.93
CA ASN A 16 -4.73 -18.67 3.78
C ASN A 16 -5.27 -18.46 2.34
N PRO A 17 -4.62 -18.99 1.29
CA PRO A 17 -5.00 -18.74 -0.11
C PRO A 17 -6.34 -19.38 -0.51
N ALA A 18 -6.87 -20.29 0.30
CA ALA A 18 -8.04 -21.11 -0.02
C ALA A 18 -9.38 -20.41 0.16
N GLY A 19 -9.43 -19.32 0.93
CA GLY A 19 -10.67 -18.55 1.11
C GLY A 19 -11.15 -17.97 -0.22
N ARG A 20 -12.47 -17.87 -0.43
CA ARG A 20 -13.06 -17.39 -1.70
C ARG A 20 -12.45 -16.08 -2.20
N TYR A 21 -12.26 -15.11 -1.31
CA TYR A 21 -11.62 -13.83 -1.65
C TYR A 21 -10.14 -14.05 -2.02
N ALA A 22 -9.38 -14.74 -1.17
CA ALA A 22 -7.96 -15.00 -1.37
C ALA A 22 -7.69 -15.75 -2.68
N ALA A 23 -8.49 -16.78 -3.01
CA ALA A 23 -8.34 -17.57 -4.24
C ALA A 23 -8.50 -16.69 -5.49
N ALA A 24 -9.47 -15.78 -5.49
CA ALA A 24 -9.66 -14.82 -6.58
C ALA A 24 -8.45 -13.89 -6.73
N GLN A 25 -7.89 -13.40 -5.62
CA GLN A 25 -6.70 -12.54 -5.66
C GLN A 25 -5.43 -13.31 -6.06
N VAL A 26 -5.28 -14.56 -5.63
CA VAL A 26 -4.19 -15.45 -6.05
C VAL A 26 -4.21 -15.67 -7.56
N ALA A 27 -5.40 -15.90 -8.13
CA ALA A 27 -5.58 -16.00 -9.57
C ALA A 27 -5.21 -14.69 -10.29
N ALA A 28 -5.68 -13.54 -9.79
CA ALA A 28 -5.36 -12.23 -10.35
C ALA A 28 -3.86 -11.91 -10.29
N MET A 29 -3.21 -12.17 -9.15
CA MET A 29 -1.76 -12.01 -8.97
C MET A 29 -0.97 -12.88 -9.95
N ARG A 30 -1.33 -14.17 -10.10
CA ARG A 30 -0.71 -15.07 -11.09
C ARG A 30 -0.90 -14.56 -12.52
N GLY A 31 -2.10 -14.13 -12.87
CA GLY A 31 -2.42 -13.55 -14.18
C GLY A 31 -1.63 -12.27 -14.47
N ALA A 32 -1.31 -11.48 -13.45
CA ALA A 32 -0.49 -10.27 -13.55
C ALA A 32 1.03 -10.54 -13.58
N GLY A 33 1.47 -11.80 -13.52
CA GLY A 33 2.89 -12.18 -13.57
C GLY A 33 3.56 -12.42 -12.21
N THR A 34 2.82 -12.32 -11.10
CA THR A 34 3.38 -12.58 -9.76
C THR A 34 3.69 -14.07 -9.57
N ARG A 35 4.94 -14.37 -9.25
CA ARG A 35 5.40 -15.75 -8.99
C ARG A 35 5.09 -16.18 -7.57
N ILE A 36 3.92 -16.81 -7.40
CA ILE A 36 3.48 -17.42 -6.14
C ILE A 36 4.02 -18.85 -6.04
N VAL A 37 4.87 -19.11 -5.04
CA VAL A 37 5.61 -20.38 -4.89
C VAL A 37 4.97 -21.35 -3.89
N ALA A 38 4.27 -20.85 -2.88
CA ALA A 38 3.57 -21.69 -1.91
C ALA A 38 2.40 -20.96 -1.24
N GLY A 39 1.43 -21.74 -0.78
CA GLY A 39 0.37 -21.33 0.12
C GLY A 39 0.65 -21.83 1.54
N ILE A 40 0.43 -20.99 2.54
CA ILE A 40 0.59 -21.36 3.96
C ILE A 40 -0.81 -21.52 4.57
N ALA A 41 -1.15 -22.72 5.00
CA ALA A 41 -2.42 -23.04 5.65
C ALA A 41 -2.26 -24.27 6.56
N PRO A 42 -2.26 -24.09 7.89
CA PRO A 42 -2.17 -25.21 8.82
C PRO A 42 -3.26 -26.28 8.60
N GLY A 43 -2.86 -27.55 8.63
CA GLY A 43 -3.71 -28.70 8.33
C GLY A 43 -3.87 -29.00 6.85
N ARG A 44 -3.16 -28.30 5.97
CA ARG A 44 -3.21 -28.49 4.51
C ARG A 44 -1.85 -28.76 3.87
N GLY A 45 -0.78 -28.91 4.66
CA GLY A 45 0.54 -29.25 4.17
C GLY A 45 0.55 -30.49 3.28
N GLY A 46 1.35 -30.46 2.21
CA GLY A 46 1.48 -31.56 1.26
C GLY A 46 0.34 -31.67 0.25
N THR A 47 -0.67 -30.79 0.32
CA THR A 47 -1.75 -30.71 -0.68
C THR A 47 -1.45 -29.71 -1.79
N LEU A 48 -2.28 -29.71 -2.83
CA LEU A 48 -2.26 -28.70 -3.89
C LEU A 48 -3.56 -27.89 -3.88
N LEU A 49 -3.45 -26.57 -4.08
CA LEU A 49 -4.58 -25.67 -4.36
C LEU A 49 -4.41 -25.09 -5.76
N ASP A 50 -5.13 -25.61 -6.75
CA ASP A 50 -5.00 -25.21 -8.16
C ASP A 50 -3.53 -25.18 -8.62
N GLY A 51 -2.83 -26.29 -8.35
CA GLY A 51 -1.40 -26.46 -8.64
C GLY A 51 -0.45 -25.68 -7.73
N LEU A 52 -0.93 -24.90 -6.76
CA LEU A 52 -0.10 -24.25 -5.73
C LEU A 52 0.26 -25.26 -4.62
N PRO A 53 1.55 -25.49 -4.32
CA PRO A 53 1.96 -26.26 -3.15
C PRO A 53 1.49 -25.62 -1.86
N MET A 54 0.85 -26.41 -0.99
CA MET A 54 0.41 -25.99 0.34
C MET A 54 1.36 -26.50 1.41
N LEU A 55 1.71 -25.63 2.35
CA LEU A 55 2.55 -25.92 3.52
C LEU A 55 1.74 -25.65 4.80
N ASP A 56 2.03 -26.42 5.85
CA ASP A 56 1.45 -26.16 7.17
C ASP A 56 2.10 -24.92 7.80
N ASP A 57 3.40 -24.76 7.62
CA ASP A 57 4.18 -23.67 8.18
C ASP A 57 5.06 -22.96 7.13
N ALA A 58 5.24 -21.65 7.27
CA ALA A 58 6.14 -20.88 6.41
C ALA A 58 7.62 -21.24 6.62
N ARG A 59 7.98 -21.85 7.76
CA ARG A 59 9.32 -22.37 8.04
C ARG A 59 9.68 -23.58 7.20
N ASP A 60 8.69 -24.24 6.58
CA ASP A 60 8.89 -25.41 5.71
C ASP A 60 9.28 -25.03 4.27
N LEU A 61 9.46 -23.74 3.99
CA LEU A 61 9.89 -23.26 2.68
C LEU A 61 11.29 -23.77 2.33
N ALA A 62 11.43 -24.40 1.17
CA ALA A 62 12.72 -24.86 0.65
C ALA A 62 13.67 -23.70 0.29
N GLU A 63 13.12 -22.56 -0.12
CA GLU A 63 13.86 -21.34 -0.43
C GLU A 63 13.21 -20.12 0.25
N PRO A 64 14.00 -19.12 0.68
CA PRO A 64 13.46 -17.92 1.31
C PRO A 64 12.46 -17.17 0.41
N ALA A 65 11.34 -16.74 0.99
CA ALA A 65 10.38 -15.88 0.30
C ALA A 65 10.83 -14.42 0.30
N ASP A 66 10.57 -13.71 -0.80
CA ASP A 66 10.86 -12.28 -0.93
C ASP A 66 9.66 -11.43 -0.46
N ALA A 67 8.45 -12.01 -0.51
CA ALA A 67 7.25 -11.40 0.02
C ALA A 67 6.22 -12.40 0.52
N ALA A 68 5.40 -11.97 1.48
CA ALA A 68 4.23 -12.66 1.97
C ALA A 68 2.97 -11.80 1.78
N VAL A 69 1.91 -12.38 1.24
CA VAL A 69 0.57 -11.76 1.18
C VAL A 69 -0.34 -12.48 2.18
N LEU A 70 -0.85 -11.73 3.15
CA LEU A 70 -1.62 -12.26 4.27
C LEU A 70 -3.11 -12.04 4.04
N TYR A 71 -3.83 -13.11 3.72
CA TYR A 71 -5.30 -13.18 3.77
C TYR A 71 -5.76 -13.86 5.07
N THR A 72 -5.03 -13.61 6.15
CA THR A 72 -5.36 -14.09 7.49
C THR A 72 -6.49 -13.26 8.08
N PRO A 73 -7.45 -13.85 8.83
CA PRO A 73 -8.42 -13.10 9.61
C PRO A 73 -7.76 -12.11 10.58
N PRO A 74 -8.47 -11.04 10.99
CA PRO A 74 -7.90 -9.95 11.80
C PRO A 74 -7.25 -10.43 13.10
N GLU A 75 -7.87 -11.39 13.78
CA GLU A 75 -7.40 -12.00 15.03
C GLU A 75 -6.07 -12.76 14.89
N GLY A 76 -5.73 -13.21 13.68
CA GLY A 76 -4.50 -13.95 13.40
C GLY A 76 -3.38 -13.10 12.80
N LEU A 77 -3.63 -11.81 12.53
CA LEU A 77 -2.69 -11.00 11.76
C LEU A 77 -1.36 -10.80 12.49
N LEU A 78 -1.38 -10.47 13.79
CA LEU A 78 -0.17 -10.23 14.56
C LEU A 78 0.77 -11.44 14.50
N GLU A 79 0.22 -12.64 14.67
CA GLU A 79 1.01 -13.87 14.63
C GLU A 79 1.56 -14.15 13.23
N ALA A 80 0.74 -13.97 12.19
CA ALA A 80 1.21 -14.14 10.81
C ALA A 80 2.35 -13.16 10.45
N VAL A 81 2.28 -11.91 10.93
CA VAL A 81 3.36 -10.92 10.76
C VAL A 81 4.62 -11.31 11.54
N ARG A 82 4.49 -11.85 12.76
CA ARG A 82 5.62 -12.35 13.56
C ARG A 82 6.34 -13.51 12.88
N ILE A 83 5.59 -14.47 12.35
CA ILE A 83 6.17 -15.58 11.56
C ILE A 83 6.97 -15.03 10.37
N CYS A 84 6.41 -14.07 9.63
CA CYS A 84 7.12 -13.44 8.51
C CYS A 84 8.36 -12.66 8.96
N ALA A 85 8.29 -11.97 10.11
CA ALA A 85 9.39 -11.22 10.70
C ALA A 85 10.53 -12.12 11.17
N ASP A 86 10.22 -13.26 11.79
CA ASP A 86 11.18 -14.27 12.23
C ASP A 86 11.92 -14.89 11.03
N LEU A 87 11.20 -15.10 9.93
CA LEU A 87 11.75 -15.55 8.65
C LEU A 87 12.45 -14.44 7.85
N ARG A 88 12.46 -13.20 8.36
CA ARG A 88 13.05 -12.02 7.70
C ARG A 88 12.51 -11.78 6.28
N ILE A 89 11.22 -12.07 6.05
CA ILE A 89 10.58 -11.87 4.75
C ILE A 89 10.54 -10.35 4.46
N PRO A 90 11.26 -9.86 3.42
CA PRO A 90 11.47 -8.43 3.23
C PRO A 90 10.18 -7.61 3.08
N THR A 91 9.15 -8.18 2.45
CA THR A 91 7.87 -7.49 2.21
C THR A 91 6.70 -8.30 2.75
N ILE A 92 5.84 -7.65 3.53
CA ILE A 92 4.65 -8.27 4.11
C ILE A 92 3.44 -7.41 3.72
N VAL A 93 2.47 -7.98 3.01
CA VAL A 93 1.21 -7.31 2.64
C VAL A 93 0.08 -7.86 3.50
N ALA A 94 -0.48 -7.02 4.37
CA ALA A 94 -1.50 -7.41 5.35
C ALA A 94 -2.90 -6.92 4.93
N ALA A 95 -3.69 -7.78 4.29
CA ALA A 95 -4.97 -7.37 3.71
C ALA A 95 -6.07 -7.13 4.76
N ALA A 96 -6.01 -7.81 5.92
CA ALA A 96 -7.07 -7.83 6.91
C ALA A 96 -7.53 -6.42 7.34
N GLU A 97 -8.84 -6.20 7.31
CA GLU A 97 -9.51 -5.04 7.90
C GLU A 97 -9.96 -5.34 9.33
N TYR A 98 -10.23 -4.30 10.14
CA TYR A 98 -10.72 -4.46 11.51
C TYR A 98 -9.76 -5.17 12.47
N VAL A 99 -8.46 -5.08 12.20
CA VAL A 99 -7.43 -5.55 13.14
C VAL A 99 -7.47 -4.68 14.39
N PRO A 100 -7.46 -5.27 15.61
CA PRO A 100 -7.35 -4.48 16.83
C PRO A 100 -6.14 -3.54 16.79
N ALA A 101 -6.32 -2.27 17.17
CA ALA A 101 -5.28 -1.26 17.02
C ALA A 101 -3.97 -1.62 17.76
N HIS A 102 -4.08 -2.30 18.91
CA HIS A 102 -2.93 -2.80 19.65
C HIS A 102 -2.15 -3.86 18.85
N ASP A 103 -2.86 -4.75 18.17
CA ASP A 103 -2.25 -5.82 17.37
C ASP A 103 -1.62 -5.26 16.09
N ALA A 104 -2.27 -4.29 15.45
CA ALA A 104 -1.71 -3.56 14.32
C ALA A 104 -0.40 -2.83 14.70
N LEU A 105 -0.37 -2.20 15.87
CA LEU A 105 0.83 -1.55 16.40
C LEU A 105 1.95 -2.57 16.69
N ALA A 106 1.63 -3.66 17.39
CA ALA A 106 2.58 -4.72 17.70
C ALA A 106 3.12 -5.40 16.43
N ALA A 107 2.28 -5.58 15.41
CA ALA A 107 2.67 -6.13 14.11
C ALA A 107 3.63 -5.18 13.37
N ALA A 108 3.32 -3.88 13.34
CA ALA A 108 4.19 -2.87 12.76
C ALA A 108 5.55 -2.82 13.47
N GLN A 109 5.57 -2.89 14.80
CA GLN A 109 6.80 -2.95 15.61
C GLN A 109 7.63 -4.20 15.32
N ALA A 110 7.00 -5.38 15.29
CA ALA A 110 7.67 -6.64 15.00
C ALA A 110 8.32 -6.62 13.60
N ALA A 111 7.56 -6.19 12.58
CA ALA A 111 8.08 -6.04 11.23
C ALA A 111 9.26 -5.05 11.17
N ARG A 112 9.16 -3.90 11.85
CA ARG A 112 10.24 -2.90 11.90
C ARG A 112 11.50 -3.43 12.56
N ALA A 113 11.36 -4.11 13.71
CA ALA A 113 12.48 -4.70 14.44
C ALA A 113 13.21 -5.77 13.60
N ALA A 114 12.47 -6.50 12.77
CA ALA A 114 13.03 -7.48 11.85
C ALA A 114 13.60 -6.86 10.54
N GLY A 115 13.43 -5.55 10.32
CA GLY A 115 13.84 -4.89 9.08
C GLY A 115 12.89 -5.16 7.89
N CYS A 116 11.70 -5.71 8.15
CA CYS A 116 10.69 -6.00 7.15
C CYS A 116 9.88 -4.73 6.78
N TRP A 117 9.37 -4.70 5.55
CA TRP A 117 8.45 -3.69 5.07
C TRP A 117 7.01 -4.19 5.13
N LEU A 118 6.26 -3.75 6.14
CA LEU A 118 4.84 -4.05 6.27
C LEU A 118 4.00 -3.02 5.49
N VAL A 119 3.18 -3.51 4.56
CA VAL A 119 2.13 -2.76 3.84
C VAL A 119 0.79 -3.09 4.48
N GLY A 120 0.06 -2.07 4.92
CA GLY A 120 -1.16 -2.23 5.71
C GLY A 120 -0.93 -2.21 7.23
N PRO A 121 -1.83 -2.79 8.04
CA PRO A 121 -3.00 -3.58 7.65
C PRO A 121 -4.09 -2.77 6.92
N ASN A 122 -5.22 -3.42 6.62
CA ASN A 122 -6.33 -2.85 5.86
C ASN A 122 -5.81 -2.32 4.52
N THR A 123 -5.28 -3.24 3.69
CA THR A 123 -4.72 -2.86 2.40
C THR A 123 -5.11 -3.70 1.19
N LEU A 124 -5.32 -3.02 0.05
CA LEU A 124 -5.31 -3.61 -1.28
C LEU A 124 -3.90 -4.04 -1.75
N GLY A 125 -2.84 -3.56 -1.10
CA GLY A 125 -1.46 -3.93 -1.39
C GLY A 125 -0.77 -3.07 -2.44
N LEU A 126 -0.03 -3.70 -3.35
CA LEU A 126 0.90 -3.06 -4.29
C LEU A 126 0.69 -3.54 -5.74
N CYS A 127 0.85 -2.64 -6.70
CA CYS A 127 0.93 -2.96 -8.12
C CYS A 127 2.11 -2.22 -8.76
N VAL A 128 2.96 -2.96 -9.46
CA VAL A 128 3.96 -2.42 -10.38
C VAL A 128 3.48 -2.77 -11.80
N PRO A 129 2.93 -1.80 -12.55
CA PRO A 129 2.28 -2.09 -13.82
C PRO A 129 3.24 -2.77 -14.81
N GLY A 130 2.77 -3.82 -15.48
CA GLY A 130 3.57 -4.64 -16.39
C GLY A 130 4.58 -5.59 -15.70
N VAL A 131 4.64 -5.62 -14.37
CA VAL A 131 5.55 -6.50 -13.60
C VAL A 131 4.79 -7.46 -12.70
N GLY A 132 3.86 -6.95 -11.88
CA GLY A 132 3.06 -7.80 -11.00
C GLY A 132 2.28 -7.05 -9.93
N VAL A 133 1.46 -7.81 -9.21
CA VAL A 133 0.59 -7.33 -8.12
C VAL A 133 0.79 -8.18 -6.86
N LEU A 134 0.78 -7.53 -5.70
CA LEU A 134 0.72 -8.17 -4.39
C LEU A 134 -0.53 -7.65 -3.68
N GLY A 135 -1.57 -8.47 -3.58
CA GLY A 135 -2.86 -8.08 -3.01
C GLY A 135 -3.97 -8.03 -4.06
N SER A 136 -4.82 -7.01 -3.97
CA SER A 136 -6.09 -6.89 -4.69
C SER A 136 -6.23 -5.60 -5.51
N ILE A 137 -5.14 -4.88 -5.77
CA ILE A 137 -5.14 -3.81 -6.77
C ILE A 137 -5.42 -4.42 -8.16
N ALA A 138 -6.46 -3.94 -8.84
CA ALA A 138 -6.82 -4.42 -10.17
C ALA A 138 -5.72 -4.07 -11.20
N PRO A 139 -5.04 -5.08 -11.79
CA PRO A 139 -3.96 -4.84 -12.76
C PRO A 139 -4.43 -4.02 -13.97
N ASP A 140 -5.64 -4.29 -14.47
CA ASP A 140 -6.22 -3.64 -15.66
C ASP A 140 -6.54 -2.14 -15.47
N PHE A 141 -6.48 -1.64 -14.23
CA PHE A 141 -6.62 -0.21 -13.95
C PHE A 141 -5.28 0.52 -14.06
N CYS A 142 -4.18 -0.20 -14.20
CA CYS A 142 -2.85 0.34 -14.13
C CYS A 142 -2.10 0.14 -15.44
N THR A 143 -1.42 1.19 -15.93
CA THR A 143 -0.50 1.10 -17.06
C THR A 143 0.86 1.65 -16.67
N PRO A 144 1.97 1.16 -17.27
CA PRO A 144 3.29 1.69 -16.97
C PRO A 144 3.37 3.20 -17.22
N GLY A 145 3.94 3.93 -16.27
CA GLY A 145 4.13 5.38 -16.33
C GLY A 145 5.07 5.88 -15.24
N PRO A 146 5.31 7.20 -15.13
CA PRO A 146 6.31 7.75 -14.22
C PRO A 146 5.76 8.17 -12.84
N VAL A 147 4.47 7.99 -12.59
CA VAL A 147 3.80 8.47 -11.36
C VAL A 147 3.81 7.39 -10.27
N ALA A 148 4.34 7.68 -9.09
CA ALA A 148 4.10 6.83 -7.92
C ALA A 148 2.80 7.29 -7.22
N LEU A 149 1.80 6.41 -7.16
CA LEU A 149 0.53 6.65 -6.47
C LEU A 149 0.60 6.04 -5.06
N LEU A 150 0.53 6.90 -4.04
CA LEU A 150 0.50 6.53 -2.63
C LEU A 150 -0.85 6.93 -2.04
N ALA A 151 -1.63 5.97 -1.54
CA ALA A 151 -2.99 6.23 -1.08
C ALA A 151 -3.35 5.44 0.18
N ARG A 152 -4.28 6.00 0.96
CA ARG A 152 -4.83 5.38 2.19
C ARG A 152 -6.23 4.80 2.03
N SER A 153 -6.96 5.22 0.99
CA SER A 153 -8.29 4.71 0.67
C SER A 153 -8.22 3.69 -0.46
N GLY A 154 -8.83 2.52 -0.26
CA GLY A 154 -8.81 1.45 -1.26
C GLY A 154 -9.52 1.83 -2.55
N THR A 155 -10.78 2.28 -2.46
CA THR A 155 -11.57 2.67 -3.64
C THR A 155 -10.96 3.84 -4.38
N LEU A 156 -10.44 4.85 -3.69
CA LEU A 156 -9.75 5.96 -4.34
C LEU A 156 -8.41 5.54 -4.93
N THR A 157 -7.70 4.56 -4.36
CA THR A 157 -6.50 3.99 -4.99
C THR A 157 -6.83 3.45 -6.38
N LEU A 158 -7.89 2.64 -6.48
CA LEU A 158 -8.33 2.07 -7.76
C LEU A 158 -8.80 3.16 -8.74
N THR A 159 -9.61 4.10 -8.26
CA THR A 159 -10.11 5.21 -9.08
C THR A 159 -8.98 6.09 -9.60
N LEU A 160 -8.02 6.46 -8.76
CA LEU A 160 -6.88 7.29 -9.17
C LEU A 160 -5.96 6.54 -10.13
N ALA A 161 -5.70 5.25 -9.90
CA ALA A 161 -4.96 4.43 -10.85
C ALA A 161 -5.64 4.44 -12.23
N ARG A 162 -6.96 4.18 -12.25
CA ARG A 162 -7.72 4.16 -13.50
C ARG A 162 -7.71 5.51 -14.22
N ILE A 163 -7.95 6.60 -13.50
CA ILE A 163 -7.96 7.96 -14.06
C ILE A 163 -6.59 8.35 -14.62
N LEU A 164 -5.50 8.01 -13.92
CA LEU A 164 -4.13 8.27 -14.42
C LEU A 164 -3.84 7.46 -15.69
N THR A 165 -4.30 6.21 -15.75
CA THR A 165 -4.19 5.35 -16.93
C THR A 165 -4.95 5.95 -18.12
N GLU A 166 -6.22 6.32 -17.93
CA GLU A 166 -7.06 6.95 -18.98
C GLU A 166 -6.52 8.32 -19.43
N ALA A 167 -5.84 9.03 -18.53
CA ALA A 167 -5.18 10.29 -18.84
C ALA A 167 -3.86 10.13 -19.63
N GLY A 168 -3.40 8.91 -19.87
CA GLY A 168 -2.13 8.61 -20.54
C GLY A 168 -0.90 8.86 -19.68
N LEU A 169 -1.07 9.01 -18.36
CA LEU A 169 0.04 9.24 -17.43
C LEU A 169 0.63 7.92 -16.93
N GLY A 170 -0.22 6.94 -16.62
CA GLY A 170 0.20 5.65 -16.04
C GLY A 170 0.84 5.78 -14.66
N GLN A 171 1.37 4.69 -14.13
CA GLN A 171 1.98 4.60 -12.81
C GLN A 171 3.28 3.80 -12.83
N ARG A 172 4.25 4.23 -12.01
CA ARG A 172 5.48 3.49 -11.70
C ARG A 172 5.23 2.49 -10.58
N LEU A 173 4.39 2.88 -9.63
CA LEU A 173 3.91 2.11 -8.50
C LEU A 173 2.50 2.59 -8.13
N VAL A 174 1.62 1.65 -7.79
CA VAL A 174 0.41 1.92 -7.03
C VAL A 174 0.56 1.24 -5.68
N ALA A 175 0.52 2.03 -4.60
CA ALA A 175 0.60 1.55 -3.24
C ALA A 175 -0.60 2.03 -2.44
N HIS A 176 -1.44 1.08 -2.05
CA HIS A 176 -2.37 1.29 -0.97
C HIS A 176 -1.62 1.00 0.34
N MET A 177 -1.38 2.03 1.15
CA MET A 177 -0.47 1.91 2.30
C MET A 177 -1.16 1.33 3.55
N GLY A 178 -2.49 1.43 3.61
CA GLY A 178 -3.30 1.04 4.75
C GLY A 178 -4.26 2.14 5.20
N GLY A 179 -5.51 1.78 5.50
CA GLY A 179 -6.54 2.68 6.01
C GLY A 179 -6.53 2.85 7.54
N ASP A 180 -5.82 1.98 8.25
CA ASP A 180 -5.85 1.93 9.71
C ASP A 180 -5.03 3.05 10.38
N ALA A 181 -5.30 3.29 11.67
CA ALA A 181 -4.58 4.30 12.45
C ALA A 181 -3.10 3.91 12.65
N ALA A 182 -2.85 2.63 12.92
CA ALA A 182 -1.52 2.02 12.96
C ALA A 182 -1.29 1.23 11.67
N ILE A 183 -0.23 1.59 10.95
CA ILE A 183 0.20 0.93 9.71
C ILE A 183 1.71 0.71 9.77
N GLY A 184 2.23 -0.18 8.93
CA GLY A 184 3.64 -0.56 8.95
C GLY A 184 4.61 0.59 8.68
N ARG A 185 4.25 1.53 7.80
CA ARG A 185 5.09 2.66 7.37
C ARG A 185 4.26 3.91 7.16
N ASN A 186 4.77 5.04 7.65
CA ASN A 186 4.13 6.33 7.43
C ASN A 186 4.41 6.87 6.01
N PRO A 187 3.58 7.81 5.51
CA PRO A 187 3.70 8.30 4.14
C PRO A 187 5.06 8.92 3.79
N ASP A 188 5.78 9.50 4.75
CA ASP A 188 7.12 10.05 4.54
C ASP A 188 8.16 8.94 4.23
N GLU A 189 8.02 7.77 4.84
CA GLU A 189 8.87 6.61 4.55
C GLU A 189 8.61 6.10 3.13
N TRP A 190 7.34 6.03 2.73
CA TRP A 190 6.95 5.70 1.35
C TRP A 190 7.48 6.72 0.35
N LEU A 191 7.36 8.03 0.65
CA LEU A 191 7.91 9.09 -0.19
C LEU A 191 9.41 8.90 -0.41
N ARG A 192 10.18 8.69 0.66
CA ARG A 192 11.64 8.45 0.54
C ARG A 192 11.93 7.21 -0.31
N ALA A 193 11.18 6.12 -0.13
CA ALA A 193 11.37 4.89 -0.88
C ALA A 193 11.10 5.07 -2.38
N VAL A 194 9.98 5.71 -2.75
CA VAL A 194 9.65 5.94 -4.18
C VAL A 194 10.51 7.03 -4.80
N ALA A 195 10.89 8.06 -4.03
CA ALA A 195 11.80 9.11 -4.49
C ALA A 195 13.24 8.63 -4.64
N ALA A 196 13.59 7.41 -4.23
CA ALA A 196 14.88 6.80 -4.55
C ALA A 196 14.93 6.26 -5.99
N ASP A 197 13.78 5.98 -6.60
CA ASP A 197 13.70 5.45 -7.97
C ASP A 197 13.81 6.58 -9.01
N PRO A 198 14.84 6.59 -9.89
CA PRO A 198 15.03 7.65 -10.88
C PRO A 198 13.91 7.72 -11.94
N GLU A 199 13.12 6.66 -12.10
CA GLU A 199 11.99 6.62 -13.04
C GLU A 199 10.72 7.24 -12.46
N VAL A 200 10.65 7.44 -11.14
CA VAL A 200 9.57 8.21 -10.53
C VAL A 200 9.81 9.70 -10.81
N LYS A 201 8.91 10.30 -11.60
CA LYS A 201 8.95 11.73 -11.97
C LYS A 201 7.97 12.59 -11.20
N ALA A 202 6.95 11.98 -10.61
CA ALA A 202 6.02 12.66 -9.71
C ALA A 202 5.41 11.65 -8.73
N VAL A 203 4.99 12.15 -7.56
CA VAL A 203 4.18 11.39 -6.60
C VAL A 203 2.78 11.98 -6.56
N LEU A 204 1.77 11.12 -6.66
CA LEU A 204 0.40 11.45 -6.29
C LEU A 204 0.12 10.86 -4.91
N TYR A 205 -0.06 11.73 -3.91
CA TYR A 205 -0.45 11.35 -2.56
C TYR A 205 -1.95 11.60 -2.33
N CYS A 206 -2.68 10.55 -1.96
CA CYS A 206 -4.08 10.63 -1.53
C CYS A 206 -4.20 10.25 -0.04
N GLY A 207 -4.24 11.28 0.81
CA GLY A 207 -4.46 11.13 2.24
C GLY A 207 -5.93 11.23 2.64
N GLU A 208 -6.17 11.14 3.95
CA GLU A 208 -7.51 11.21 4.55
C GLU A 208 -7.49 12.14 5.77
N LEU A 209 -8.66 12.64 6.20
CA LEU A 209 -8.81 13.25 7.51
C LEU A 209 -8.45 12.26 8.64
N GLY A 210 -8.20 12.78 9.85
CA GLY A 210 -7.95 11.98 11.05
C GLY A 210 -6.48 11.59 11.25
N GLY A 211 -5.98 11.73 12.48
CA GLY A 211 -4.57 11.55 12.81
C GLY A 211 -3.66 12.58 12.14
N ASP A 212 -2.35 12.28 12.10
CA ASP A 212 -1.31 13.27 11.83
C ASP A 212 -0.23 12.82 10.82
N LYS A 213 -0.45 11.70 10.13
CA LYS A 213 0.52 11.12 9.19
C LYS A 213 0.93 12.09 8.07
N GLU A 214 0.00 12.93 7.63
CA GLU A 214 0.25 13.96 6.61
C GLU A 214 1.24 15.03 7.05
N TYR A 215 1.39 15.28 8.35
CA TYR A 215 2.39 16.22 8.86
C TYR A 215 3.80 15.63 8.79
N ALA A 216 3.95 14.32 9.00
CA ALA A 216 5.22 13.64 8.76
C ALA A 216 5.61 13.71 7.26
N LEU A 217 4.63 13.55 6.36
CA LEU A 217 4.84 13.76 4.93
C LEU A 217 5.28 15.20 4.64
N ALA A 218 4.57 16.19 5.18
CA ALA A 218 4.91 17.60 5.00
C ALA A 218 6.35 17.90 5.47
N ALA A 219 6.78 17.35 6.60
CA ALA A 219 8.14 17.50 7.10
C ALA A 219 9.21 16.87 6.18
N ALA A 220 8.85 15.91 5.34
CA ALA A 220 9.75 15.24 4.40
C ALA A 220 9.75 15.85 2.97
N LEU A 221 8.86 16.81 2.69
CA LEU A 221 8.80 17.48 1.38
C LEU A 221 9.98 18.43 1.11
N PRO A 222 10.46 19.23 2.09
CA PRO A 222 11.64 20.06 1.87
C PRO A 222 12.85 19.22 1.44
N GLY A 223 13.41 19.53 0.27
CA GLY A 223 14.54 18.80 -0.30
C GLY A 223 14.18 17.49 -1.04
N CYS A 224 12.89 17.13 -1.12
CA CYS A 224 12.46 16.02 -1.97
C CYS A 224 12.66 16.39 -3.45
N ARG A 225 13.45 15.58 -4.18
CA ARG A 225 13.72 15.81 -5.61
C ARG A 225 12.53 15.57 -6.52
N VAL A 226 11.53 14.83 -6.04
CA VAL A 226 10.35 14.43 -6.82
C VAL A 226 9.17 15.31 -6.42
N PRO A 227 8.51 16.01 -7.37
CA PRO A 227 7.36 16.82 -7.05
C PRO A 227 6.20 15.96 -6.55
N VAL A 228 5.50 16.47 -5.53
CA VAL A 228 4.36 15.79 -4.89
C VAL A 228 3.08 16.58 -5.18
N VAL A 229 2.11 15.91 -5.79
CA VAL A 229 0.72 16.37 -5.88
C VAL A 229 -0.05 15.69 -4.74
N ALA A 230 -0.73 16.48 -3.91
CA ALA A 230 -1.41 15.96 -2.73
C ALA A 230 -2.89 16.32 -2.73
N MET A 231 -3.72 15.34 -2.40
CA MET A 231 -5.13 15.53 -2.10
C MET A 231 -5.50 14.86 -0.78
N ILE A 232 -6.42 15.46 -0.04
CA ILE A 232 -6.95 14.91 1.21
C ILE A 232 -8.45 14.76 1.09
N VAL A 233 -8.96 13.55 1.31
CA VAL A 233 -10.39 13.27 1.22
C VAL A 233 -11.13 13.40 2.56
N GLY A 234 -12.45 13.48 2.48
CA GLY A 234 -13.33 13.70 3.64
C GLY A 234 -13.49 15.17 4.05
N ARG A 235 -13.22 16.11 3.13
CA ARG A 235 -13.37 17.56 3.36
C ARG A 235 -14.77 18.04 3.75
N HIS A 236 -15.80 17.25 3.45
CA HIS A 236 -17.20 17.52 3.77
C HIS A 236 -17.72 16.60 4.90
N ALA A 237 -16.83 15.89 5.60
CA ALA A 237 -17.22 15.06 6.72
C ALA A 237 -17.75 15.95 7.87
N PRO A 238 -18.89 15.59 8.49
CA PRO A 238 -19.36 16.29 9.68
C PRO A 238 -18.34 16.15 10.82
N PRO A 239 -18.12 17.19 11.65
CA PRO A 239 -17.25 17.10 12.82
C PRO A 239 -17.65 15.94 13.74
N GLY A 240 -16.67 15.22 14.29
CA GLY A 240 -16.91 14.11 15.21
C GLY A 240 -17.40 12.80 14.58
N THR A 241 -17.56 12.73 13.26
CA THR A 241 -18.00 11.51 12.57
C THR A 241 -16.83 10.66 12.12
N ARG A 242 -16.88 9.35 12.42
CA ARG A 242 -15.95 8.35 11.87
C ARG A 242 -16.38 7.99 10.44
N MET A 243 -15.50 8.18 9.47
CA MET A 243 -15.76 7.89 8.06
C MET A 243 -15.18 6.53 7.66
N GLY A 244 -15.91 5.45 7.92
CA GLY A 244 -15.57 4.09 7.46
C GLY A 244 -14.31 3.48 8.11
N HIS A 245 -13.12 4.01 7.78
CA HIS A 245 -11.83 3.54 8.27
C HIS A 245 -11.59 3.92 9.73
N ALA A 246 -10.87 3.06 10.46
CA ALA A 246 -10.56 3.27 11.87
C ALA A 246 -9.76 4.56 12.14
N GLY A 247 -8.93 4.99 11.19
CA GLY A 247 -8.13 6.22 11.29
C GLY A 247 -8.84 7.50 10.83
N ALA A 248 -10.01 7.40 10.20
CA ALA A 248 -10.72 8.54 9.59
C ALA A 248 -11.72 9.19 10.56
N LEU A 249 -11.21 9.66 11.70
CA LEU A 249 -11.96 10.45 12.68
C LEU A 249 -11.18 11.73 12.96
N ALA A 250 -11.79 12.89 12.70
CA ALA A 250 -11.23 14.18 13.09
C ALA A 250 -11.80 14.59 14.45
N GLY A 251 -10.97 14.46 15.49
CA GLY A 251 -11.27 14.93 16.85
C GLY A 251 -10.72 16.33 17.14
N ALA A 252 -9.78 16.82 16.33
CA ALA A 252 -9.19 18.15 16.45
C ALA A 252 -9.10 18.88 15.10
N GLU A 253 -8.99 20.21 15.12
CA GLU A 253 -8.89 21.05 13.92
C GLU A 253 -7.73 20.63 13.00
N ARG A 254 -6.57 20.27 13.58
CA ARG A 254 -5.40 19.79 12.84
C ARG A 254 -5.68 18.49 12.07
N GLU A 255 -6.67 17.72 12.48
CA GLU A 255 -6.98 16.44 11.85
C GLU A 255 -7.92 16.59 10.65
N THR A 256 -8.42 17.81 10.40
CA THR A 256 -9.29 18.09 9.26
C THR A 256 -8.55 17.99 7.93
N ALA A 257 -9.28 17.66 6.87
CA ALA A 257 -8.73 17.64 5.52
C ALA A 257 -8.13 19.00 5.11
N ALA A 258 -8.78 20.10 5.51
CA ALA A 258 -8.33 21.45 5.19
C ALA A 258 -6.99 21.79 5.85
N ALA A 259 -6.84 21.50 7.15
CA ALA A 259 -5.60 21.77 7.88
C ALA A 259 -4.41 20.96 7.32
N LYS A 260 -4.63 19.69 7.01
CA LYS A 260 -3.61 18.82 6.41
C LYS A 260 -3.21 19.27 5.01
N LEU A 261 -4.18 19.63 4.18
CA LEU A 261 -3.92 20.10 2.82
C LEU A 261 -3.14 21.42 2.84
N ALA A 262 -3.47 22.33 3.75
CA ALA A 262 -2.73 23.58 3.95
C ALA A 262 -1.28 23.32 4.41
N ALA A 263 -1.07 22.39 5.34
CA ALA A 263 0.28 22.03 5.80
C ALA A 263 1.15 21.43 4.68
N LEU A 264 0.57 20.55 3.86
CA LEU A 264 1.26 19.99 2.70
C LEU A 264 1.59 21.06 1.65
N ALA A 265 0.67 21.99 1.39
CA ALA A 265 0.90 23.11 0.49
C ALA A 265 2.04 24.02 0.98
N ALA A 266 2.03 24.37 2.27
CA ALA A 266 3.06 25.20 2.90
C ALA A 266 4.45 24.53 2.84
N ALA A 267 4.50 23.20 2.85
CA ALA A 267 5.73 22.42 2.75
C ALA A 267 6.19 22.16 1.29
N GLY A 268 5.44 22.62 0.29
CA GLY A 268 5.84 22.59 -1.13
C GLY A 268 5.11 21.55 -2.00
N ALA A 269 4.11 20.83 -1.48
CA ALA A 269 3.27 19.98 -2.34
C ALA A 269 2.30 20.84 -3.17
N THR A 270 2.00 20.38 -4.39
CA THR A 270 0.87 20.91 -5.16
C THR A 270 -0.43 20.32 -4.58
N ALA A 271 -1.05 21.07 -3.67
CA ALA A 271 -2.33 20.72 -3.06
C ALA A 271 -3.49 20.89 -4.04
N VAL A 272 -4.32 19.86 -4.20
CA VAL A 272 -5.46 19.86 -5.13
C VAL A 272 -6.76 19.39 -4.44
N PRO A 273 -7.93 19.90 -4.86
CA PRO A 273 -9.21 19.59 -4.22
C PRO A 273 -9.78 18.22 -4.60
N GLY A 274 -9.31 17.61 -5.70
CA GLY A 274 -9.86 16.35 -6.19
C GLY A 274 -9.08 15.70 -7.34
N PRO A 275 -9.58 14.56 -7.84
CA PRO A 275 -8.89 13.75 -8.86
C PRO A 275 -8.62 14.48 -10.18
N ALA A 276 -9.58 15.27 -10.68
CA ALA A 276 -9.43 15.98 -11.95
C ALA A 276 -8.29 17.00 -11.90
N GLU A 277 -8.22 17.77 -10.82
CA GLU A 277 -7.16 18.74 -10.58
C GLU A 277 -5.82 18.04 -10.32
N ALA A 278 -5.81 16.87 -9.70
CA ALA A 278 -4.61 16.05 -9.54
C ALA A 278 -4.01 15.66 -10.89
N VAL A 279 -4.83 15.17 -11.82
CA VAL A 279 -4.39 14.84 -13.19
C VAL A 279 -3.85 16.07 -13.91
N ALA A 280 -4.56 17.19 -13.83
CA ALA A 280 -4.14 18.43 -14.47
C ALA A 280 -2.80 18.95 -13.90
N ALA A 281 -2.60 18.86 -12.58
CA ALA A 281 -1.35 19.21 -11.92
C ALA A 281 -0.20 18.29 -12.37
N LEU A 282 -0.42 16.98 -12.38
CA LEU A 282 0.58 16.00 -12.83
C LEU A 282 0.97 16.21 -14.30
N ARG A 283 0.00 16.44 -15.19
CA ARG A 283 0.27 16.77 -16.60
C ARG A 283 1.21 17.97 -16.70
N ARG A 284 0.87 19.08 -16.02
CA ARG A 284 1.73 20.28 -16.03
C ARG A 284 3.13 20.02 -15.49
N LEU A 285 3.28 19.20 -14.45
CA LEU A 285 4.58 18.86 -13.89
C LEU A 285 5.42 18.01 -14.86
N LEU A 286 4.79 17.05 -15.55
CA LEU A 286 5.46 16.09 -16.42
C LEU A 286 5.73 16.61 -17.84
N THR A 287 5.05 17.68 -18.26
CA THR A 287 5.28 18.33 -19.56
C THR A 287 6.23 19.53 -19.47
N ARG A 288 6.72 19.90 -18.27
CA ARG A 288 7.72 20.96 -18.16
C ARG A 288 9.05 20.45 -18.74
N PRO A 289 9.67 21.18 -19.68
CA PRO A 289 10.95 20.80 -20.27
C PRO A 289 12.08 20.74 -19.25
#